data_AF-A0A242CDF0-F1
#
_entry.id   AF-A0A242CDF0-F1
#
_cell.length_a   1.000
_cell.length_b   1.000
_cell.length_c   1.000
_cell.angle_alpha   90.00
_cell.angle_beta   90.00
_cell.angle_gamma   90.00
#
_symmetry.space_group_name_H-M   'P 1'
#
loop_
_entity.id
_entity.type
_entity.pdbx_description
1 polymer ?
#
loop_
_entity_poly.entity_id
_entity_poly.type
_entity_poly.pdbx_seq_one_letter_code
_entity_poly.pdbx_strand_id
1 'polypeptide(L)'
;GRKTFRDCKAYVVEEKLGDIVLALYEVSDVLRQEREKREEEARQREIERQKKEEQRERYNLEVANTEALVNKAEDYETSCKIRAYVSALEKSGELDDETATWIQWAKQKADWYDPTVASSDEYFGKRKHEESSESKVLKKSGYSWW
;
A
#
# COMPACT_ATOMS: atom_id res chain seq x y z
N GLY A 1 23.53 46.61 5.72
CA GLY A 1 23.18 47.84 6.49
C GLY A 1 22.31 48.74 5.63
N ARG A 2 21.36 49.47 6.20
CA ARG A 2 20.44 50.33 5.45
C ARG A 2 21.18 51.56 4.89
N LYS A 3 21.30 51.68 3.56
CA LYS A 3 21.83 52.89 2.91
C LYS A 3 20.75 53.98 2.93
N THR A 4 21.10 55.21 3.30
CA THR A 4 20.18 56.36 3.33
C THR A 4 20.77 57.52 2.56
N PHE A 5 19.97 58.11 1.67
CA PHE A 5 20.35 59.24 0.83
C PHE A 5 19.49 60.45 1.20
N ARG A 6 20.12 61.62 1.40
CA ARG A 6 19.47 62.90 1.77
C ARG A 6 20.31 64.06 1.26
N ASP A 7 19.67 65.19 0.97
CA ASP A 7 20.33 66.44 0.61
C ASP A 7 21.15 66.97 1.79
N CYS A 8 22.26 67.63 1.47
CA CYS A 8 23.05 68.35 2.47
C CYS A 8 23.78 69.55 1.83
N LYS A 9 24.53 70.29 2.66
CA LYS A 9 25.31 71.46 2.19
C LYS A 9 26.41 71.10 1.18
N ALA A 10 26.81 69.84 1.08
CA ALA A 10 27.94 69.38 0.26
C ALA A 10 27.53 68.70 -1.06
N TYR A 11 26.28 68.23 -1.19
CA TYR A 11 25.75 67.59 -2.41
C TYR A 11 24.22 67.53 -2.36
N VAL A 12 23.59 67.41 -3.53
CA VAL A 12 22.15 67.12 -3.68
C VAL A 12 21.91 65.68 -4.12
N VAL A 13 20.73 65.14 -3.84
CA VAL A 13 20.37 63.73 -4.09
C VAL A 13 20.46 63.36 -5.58
N GLU A 14 20.20 64.31 -6.50
CA GLU A 14 20.31 64.11 -7.94
C GLU A 14 21.74 63.74 -8.37
N GLU A 15 22.75 64.31 -7.72
CA GLU A 15 24.17 63.99 -7.96
C GLU A 15 24.53 62.58 -7.48
N LYS A 16 23.65 61.94 -6.69
CA LYS A 16 23.78 60.58 -6.17
C LYS A 16 22.86 59.57 -6.86
N LEU A 17 22.19 59.93 -7.95
CA LEU A 17 21.29 59.02 -8.67
C LEU A 17 21.95 57.71 -9.08
N GLY A 18 23.20 57.74 -9.54
CA GLY A 18 23.96 56.53 -9.86
C GLY A 18 24.14 55.60 -8.66
N ASP A 19 24.50 56.16 -7.50
CA ASP A 19 24.67 55.43 -6.24
C ASP A 19 23.35 54.85 -5.72
N ILE A 20 22.24 55.58 -5.93
CA ILE A 20 20.89 55.14 -5.57
C ILE A 20 20.44 53.97 -6.45
N VAL A 21 20.61 54.08 -7.77
CA VAL A 21 20.28 53.00 -8.71
C VAL A 21 21.12 51.76 -8.43
N LEU A 22 22.41 51.92 -8.16
CA LEU A 22 23.30 50.82 -7.78
C LEU A 22 22.82 50.14 -6.49
N ALA A 23 22.49 50.91 -5.46
CA ALA A 23 21.97 50.37 -4.20
C ALA A 23 20.63 49.63 -4.38
N LEU A 24 19.75 50.10 -5.26
CA LEU A 24 18.51 49.41 -5.59
C LEU A 24 18.77 48.08 -6.31
N TYR A 25 19.72 48.07 -7.25
CA TYR A 25 20.10 46.86 -7.98
C TYR A 25 20.69 45.80 -7.05
N GLU A 26 21.62 46.20 -6.17
CA GLU A 26 22.20 45.31 -5.15
C GLU A 26 21.11 44.65 -4.28
N VAL A 27 20.15 45.44 -3.79
CA VAL A 27 19.04 44.91 -2.97
C VAL A 27 18.13 44.00 -3.80
N SER A 28 17.80 44.39 -5.03
CA SER A 28 16.96 43.59 -5.93
C SER A 28 17.61 42.24 -6.24
N ASP A 29 18.92 42.21 -6.50
CA ASP A 29 19.64 40.98 -6.77
C ASP A 29 19.69 40.05 -5.56
N VAL A 30 19.92 40.59 -4.36
CA VAL A 30 19.87 39.80 -3.12
C VAL A 30 18.47 39.19 -2.95
N LEU A 31 17.41 39.98 -3.11
CA LEU A 31 16.02 39.49 -3.00
C LEU A 31 15.69 38.44 -4.07
N ARG A 32 16.21 38.61 -5.29
CA ARG A 32 16.05 37.65 -6.39
C ARG A 32 16.74 36.33 -6.06
N GLN A 33 18.01 36.38 -5.61
CA GLN A 33 18.77 35.19 -5.22
C GLN A 33 18.13 34.46 -4.03
N GLU A 34 17.63 35.18 -3.02
CA GLU A 34 16.91 34.59 -1.89
C GLU A 34 15.59 33.92 -2.30
N ARG A 35 14.91 34.47 -3.31
CA ARG A 35 13.71 33.86 -3.89
C ARG A 35 14.06 32.59 -4.66
N GLU A 36 15.04 32.67 -5.55
CA GLU A 36 15.53 31.53 -6.34
C GLU A 36 15.97 30.38 -5.43
N LYS A 37 16.76 30.67 -4.38
CA LYS A 37 17.19 29.67 -3.39
C LYS A 37 16.00 29.01 -2.67
N ARG A 38 15.00 29.79 -2.26
CA ARG A 38 13.78 29.24 -1.63
C ARG A 38 12.98 28.36 -2.59
N GLU A 39 12.87 28.76 -3.84
CA GLU A 39 12.17 27.97 -4.86
C GLU A 39 12.92 26.67 -5.17
N GLU A 40 14.25 26.70 -5.26
CA GLU A 40 15.08 25.50 -5.44
C GLU A 40 15.00 24.55 -4.24
N GLU A 41 15.10 25.08 -3.01
CA GLU A 41 14.91 24.29 -1.80
C GLU A 41 13.51 23.67 -1.75
N ALA A 42 12.47 24.42 -2.12
CA ALA A 42 11.11 23.91 -2.19
C ALA A 42 10.97 22.80 -3.25
N ARG A 43 11.55 22.99 -4.44
CA ARG A 43 11.59 21.97 -5.50
C ARG A 43 12.27 20.70 -5.01
N GLN A 44 13.43 20.81 -4.35
CA GLN A 44 14.17 19.66 -3.85
C GLN A 44 13.39 18.91 -2.76
N ARG A 45 12.76 19.63 -1.83
CA ARG A 45 11.92 19.01 -0.78
C ARG A 45 10.73 18.28 -1.37
N GLU A 46 10.09 18.83 -2.40
CA GLU A 46 8.96 18.19 -3.06
C GLU A 46 9.39 16.91 -3.81
N ILE A 47 10.51 16.95 -4.53
CA ILE A 47 11.09 15.76 -5.18
C ILE A 47 11.42 14.67 -4.14
N GLU A 48 12.01 15.04 -3.00
CA GLU A 48 12.30 14.08 -1.93
C GLU A 48 11.04 13.51 -1.28
N ARG A 49 10.00 14.34 -1.13
CA ARG A 49 8.69 13.91 -0.61
C ARG A 49 8.07 12.87 -1.56
N GLN A 50 8.02 13.17 -2.85
CA GLN A 50 7.48 12.27 -3.87
C GLN A 50 8.24 10.94 -3.89
N LYS A 51 9.59 10.97 -3.87
CA LYS A 51 10.40 9.75 -3.81
C LYS A 51 10.09 8.90 -2.57
N LYS A 52 9.92 9.52 -1.40
CA LYS A 52 9.56 8.82 -0.16
C LYS A 52 8.15 8.22 -0.24
N GLU A 53 7.22 8.95 -0.84
CA GLU A 53 5.84 8.48 -1.03
C GLU A 53 5.79 7.29 -1.99
N GLU A 54 6.46 7.38 -3.15
CA GLU A 54 6.58 6.26 -4.09
C GLU A 54 7.23 5.03 -3.46
N GLN A 55 8.28 5.20 -2.66
CA GLN A 55 8.92 4.09 -1.94
C GLN A 55 7.97 3.45 -0.93
N ARG A 56 7.21 4.26 -0.20
CA ARG A 56 6.22 3.79 0.78
C ARG A 56 5.09 3.04 0.09
N GLU A 57 4.58 3.53 -1.04
CA GLU A 57 3.55 2.86 -1.82
C GLU A 57 4.03 1.51 -2.35
N ARG A 58 5.24 1.46 -2.93
CA ARG A 58 5.84 0.20 -3.40
C ARG A 58 6.02 -0.80 -2.26
N TYR A 59 6.49 -0.35 -1.11
CA TYR A 59 6.64 -1.21 0.06
C TYR A 59 5.29 -1.75 0.54
N ASN A 60 4.27 -0.90 0.67
CA ASN A 60 2.94 -1.32 1.10
C ASN A 60 2.30 -2.30 0.11
N LEU A 61 2.50 -2.10 -1.19
CA LEU A 61 2.05 -3.01 -2.23
C LEU A 61 2.74 -4.38 -2.10
N GLU A 62 4.04 -4.40 -1.84
CA GLU A 62 4.79 -5.64 -1.62
C GLU A 62 4.29 -6.39 -0.37
N VAL A 63 4.03 -5.67 0.72
CA VAL A 63 3.42 -6.25 1.94
C VAL A 63 2.06 -6.87 1.60
N ALA A 64 1.16 -6.15 0.94
CA ALA A 64 -0.15 -6.68 0.57
C ALA A 64 -0.06 -7.92 -0.34
N ASN A 65 0.86 -7.91 -1.32
CA ASN A 65 1.09 -9.05 -2.21
C ASN A 65 1.63 -10.27 -1.47
N THR A 66 2.60 -10.07 -0.57
CA THR A 66 3.19 -11.15 0.22
C THR A 66 2.19 -11.74 1.21
N GLU A 67 1.39 -10.92 1.90
CA GLU A 67 0.30 -11.40 2.76
C GLU A 67 -0.72 -12.22 1.98
N ALA A 68 -1.19 -11.72 0.84
CA ALA A 68 -2.13 -12.43 -0.02
C ALA A 68 -1.56 -13.76 -0.54
N LEU A 69 -0.26 -13.81 -0.85
CA LEU A 69 0.43 -15.04 -1.27
C LEU A 69 0.50 -16.07 -0.14
N VAL A 70 0.87 -15.65 1.07
CA VAL A 70 0.92 -16.53 2.25
C VAL A 70 -0.47 -17.09 2.54
N ASN A 71 -1.51 -16.24 2.54
CA ASN A 71 -2.89 -16.67 2.77
C ASN A 71 -3.38 -17.70 1.74
N LYS A 72 -3.02 -17.51 0.46
CA LYS A 72 -3.29 -18.50 -0.60
C LYS A 72 -2.52 -19.79 -0.36
N ALA A 73 -1.25 -19.72 0.02
CA ALA A 73 -0.42 -20.89 0.28
C ALA A 73 -0.96 -21.73 1.46
N GLU A 74 -1.43 -21.10 2.53
CA GLU A 74 -2.06 -21.78 3.66
C GLU A 74 -3.36 -22.50 3.26
N ASP A 75 -4.20 -21.84 2.46
CA ASP A 75 -5.43 -22.42 1.91
C ASP A 75 -5.10 -23.62 0.99
N TYR A 76 -4.06 -23.49 0.14
CA TYR A 76 -3.57 -24.58 -0.69
C TYR A 76 -3.04 -25.76 0.15
N GLU A 77 -2.23 -25.50 1.17
CA GLU A 77 -1.71 -26.54 2.07
C GLU A 77 -2.86 -27.29 2.75
N THR A 78 -3.91 -26.57 3.18
CA THR A 78 -5.12 -27.16 3.75
C THR A 78 -5.80 -28.08 2.73
N SER A 79 -5.93 -27.66 1.48
CA SER A 79 -6.49 -28.52 0.41
C SER A 79 -5.68 -29.80 0.21
N CYS A 80 -4.34 -29.70 0.22
CA CYS A 80 -3.44 -30.84 0.10
C CYS A 80 -3.59 -31.80 1.28
N LYS A 81 -3.67 -31.27 2.51
CA LYS A 81 -3.90 -32.07 3.73
C LYS A 81 -5.21 -32.85 3.65
N ILE A 82 -6.30 -32.20 3.23
CA ILE A 82 -7.60 -32.86 3.05
C ILE A 82 -7.51 -33.97 1.98
N ARG A 83 -6.94 -33.68 0.81
CA ARG A 83 -6.79 -34.67 -0.28
C ARG A 83 -5.92 -35.85 0.13
N ALA A 84 -4.84 -35.61 0.87
CA ALA A 84 -3.96 -36.66 1.38
C ALA A 84 -4.69 -37.57 2.37
N TYR A 85 -5.48 -37.00 3.29
CA TYR A 85 -6.30 -37.76 4.23
C TYR A 85 -7.37 -38.60 3.51
N VAL A 86 -8.11 -38.00 2.59
CA VAL A 86 -9.10 -38.72 1.76
C VAL A 86 -8.45 -39.86 0.99
N SER A 87 -7.28 -39.61 0.38
CA SER A 87 -6.53 -40.65 -0.35
C SER A 87 -6.04 -41.78 0.55
N ALA A 88 -5.74 -41.50 1.82
CA ALA A 88 -5.37 -42.51 2.79
C ALA A 88 -6.58 -43.37 3.21
N LEU A 89 -7.74 -42.75 3.41
CA LEU A 89 -9.00 -43.44 3.72
C LEU A 89 -9.46 -44.35 2.57
N GLU A 90 -9.35 -43.88 1.33
CA GLU A 90 -9.67 -44.69 0.15
C GLU A 90 -8.79 -45.96 0.05
N LYS A 91 -7.55 -45.89 0.59
CA LYS A 91 -6.61 -47.02 0.58
C LYS A 91 -6.78 -47.97 1.77
N SER A 92 -7.34 -47.52 2.89
CA SER A 92 -7.47 -48.35 4.10
C SER A 92 -8.60 -49.37 4.05
N GLY A 93 -9.59 -49.20 3.17
CA GLY A 93 -10.51 -50.26 2.75
C GLY A 93 -11.56 -50.73 3.77
N GLU A 94 -12.74 -50.13 3.70
CA GLU A 94 -14.09 -50.75 3.68
C GLU A 94 -15.01 -49.54 3.44
N LEU A 95 -15.35 -49.30 2.17
CA LEU A 95 -16.15 -48.13 1.79
C LEU A 95 -17.61 -48.56 1.78
N ASP A 96 -18.31 -48.33 2.89
CA ASP A 96 -19.77 -48.29 2.84
C ASP A 96 -20.25 -47.06 2.06
N ASP A 97 -21.53 -47.05 1.68
CA ASP A 97 -22.11 -45.95 0.89
C ASP A 97 -22.03 -44.60 1.62
N GLU A 98 -22.06 -44.61 2.96
CA GLU A 98 -21.93 -43.40 3.79
C GLU A 98 -20.53 -42.80 3.69
N THR A 99 -19.49 -43.64 3.77
CA THR A 99 -18.08 -43.27 3.63
C THR A 99 -17.79 -42.77 2.22
N ALA A 100 -18.35 -43.42 1.19
CA ALA A 100 -18.21 -42.97 -0.19
C ALA A 100 -18.81 -41.57 -0.41
N THR A 101 -19.99 -41.31 0.17
CA THR A 101 -20.66 -40.00 0.11
C THR A 101 -19.84 -38.93 0.85
N TRP A 102 -19.32 -39.26 2.03
CA TRP A 102 -18.47 -38.36 2.80
C TRP A 102 -17.16 -38.03 2.07
N ILE A 103 -16.55 -39.01 1.40
CA ILE A 103 -15.34 -38.81 0.58
C ILE A 103 -15.60 -37.81 -0.55
N GLN A 104 -16.73 -37.93 -1.25
CA GLN A 104 -17.08 -36.98 -2.31
C GLN A 104 -17.25 -35.57 -1.77
N TRP A 105 -17.96 -35.42 -0.64
CA TRP A 105 -18.06 -34.13 0.06
C TRP A 105 -16.68 -33.58 0.45
N ALA A 106 -15.80 -34.40 1.01
CA ALA A 106 -14.47 -33.98 1.44
C ALA A 106 -13.60 -33.53 0.25
N LYS A 107 -13.71 -34.19 -0.92
CA LYS A 107 -13.04 -33.76 -2.16
C LYS A 107 -13.55 -32.40 -2.63
N GLN A 108 -14.86 -32.19 -2.66
CA GLN A 108 -15.45 -30.89 -3.00
C GLN A 108 -15.00 -29.80 -2.02
N LYS A 109 -14.90 -30.12 -0.72
CA LYS A 109 -14.34 -29.18 0.26
C LYS A 109 -12.88 -28.88 0.01
N ALA A 110 -12.06 -29.86 -0.36
CA ALA A 110 -10.67 -29.59 -0.72
C ALA A 110 -10.58 -28.64 -1.92
N ASP A 111 -11.43 -28.82 -2.94
CA ASP A 111 -11.48 -27.94 -4.12
C ASP A 111 -11.98 -26.53 -3.79
N TRP A 112 -12.77 -26.37 -2.74
CA TRP A 112 -13.18 -25.08 -2.19
C TRP A 112 -12.05 -24.38 -1.41
N TYR A 113 -11.17 -25.14 -0.75
CA TYR A 113 -9.98 -24.59 -0.10
C TYR A 113 -8.85 -24.29 -1.09
N ASP A 114 -8.76 -25.02 -2.20
CA ASP A 114 -7.68 -24.88 -3.17
C ASP A 114 -7.82 -23.56 -3.97
N PRO A 115 -6.91 -22.58 -3.81
CA PRO A 115 -6.97 -21.32 -4.54
C PRO A 115 -6.74 -21.47 -6.06
N THR A 116 -6.21 -22.60 -6.52
CA THR A 116 -6.00 -22.88 -7.96
C THR A 116 -7.26 -23.37 -8.65
N VAL A 117 -8.18 -23.99 -7.90
CA VAL A 117 -9.49 -24.43 -8.38
C VAL A 117 -10.54 -23.37 -8.06
N ALA A 118 -10.48 -22.80 -6.86
CA ALA A 118 -11.37 -21.77 -6.33
C ALA A 118 -12.85 -22.12 -6.55
N SER A 119 -13.22 -23.37 -6.26
CA SER A 119 -14.60 -23.84 -6.39
C SER A 119 -15.54 -23.04 -5.48
N SER A 120 -16.82 -22.93 -5.86
CA SER A 120 -17.83 -22.33 -5.01
C SER A 120 -18.52 -23.42 -4.20
N ASP A 121 -18.60 -23.22 -2.89
CA ASP A 121 -19.39 -24.09 -2.02
C ASP A 121 -20.86 -23.69 -2.02
N GLU A 122 -21.76 -24.67 -1.88
CA GLU A 122 -23.20 -24.44 -1.84
C GLU A 122 -23.62 -23.55 -0.66
N TYR A 123 -23.01 -23.73 0.50
CA TYR A 123 -23.37 -23.00 1.72
C TYR A 123 -22.44 -21.82 1.99
N PHE A 124 -21.16 -21.96 1.69
CA PHE A 124 -20.15 -20.95 2.00
C PHE A 124 -19.77 -20.04 0.82
N GLY A 125 -20.30 -20.31 -0.38
CA GLY A 125 -20.01 -19.52 -1.57
C GLY A 125 -18.54 -19.59 -1.96
N LYS A 126 -18.00 -18.51 -2.55
CA LYS A 126 -16.58 -18.41 -2.91
C LYS A 126 -15.72 -18.04 -1.70
N ARG A 127 -14.65 -18.79 -1.48
CA ARG A 127 -13.64 -18.47 -0.47
C ARG A 127 -12.77 -17.32 -0.95
N LYS A 128 -12.55 -16.32 -0.10
CA LYS A 128 -11.68 -15.18 -0.41
C LYS A 128 -10.24 -15.51 -0.03
N HIS A 129 -9.51 -16.23 -0.88
CA HIS A 129 -8.20 -16.77 -0.54
C HIS A 129 -7.12 -15.73 -0.17
N GLU A 130 -7.29 -14.48 -0.56
CA GLU A 130 -6.33 -13.41 -0.27
C GLU A 130 -6.46 -12.83 1.13
N GLU A 131 -7.63 -12.95 1.77
CA GLU A 131 -7.83 -12.40 3.12
C GLU A 131 -7.12 -13.23 4.19
N SER A 132 -7.07 -12.74 5.43
CA SER A 132 -6.44 -13.47 6.53
C SER A 132 -7.25 -14.71 6.95
N SER A 133 -6.60 -15.65 7.61
CA SER A 133 -7.26 -16.83 8.18
C SER A 133 -8.37 -16.45 9.18
N GLU A 134 -8.17 -15.37 9.95
CA GLU A 134 -9.14 -14.83 10.92
C GLU A 134 -10.44 -14.33 10.26
N SER A 135 -10.35 -13.68 9.10
CA SER A 135 -11.55 -13.17 8.41
C SER A 135 -12.36 -14.29 7.76
N LYS A 136 -11.69 -15.40 7.39
CA LYS A 136 -12.30 -16.57 6.73
C LYS A 136 -12.81 -17.64 7.69
N VAL A 137 -12.81 -17.38 9.00
CA VAL A 137 -13.31 -18.34 10.00
C VAL A 137 -14.80 -18.58 9.78
N LEU A 138 -15.16 -19.84 9.54
CA LEU A 138 -16.55 -20.27 9.42
C LEU A 138 -17.25 -20.13 10.78
N LYS A 139 -18.31 -19.33 10.81
CA LYS A 139 -19.15 -19.12 12.00
C LYS A 139 -20.44 -19.90 11.84
N LYS A 140 -20.89 -20.56 12.91
CA LYS A 140 -22.21 -21.18 12.93
C LYS A 140 -23.25 -20.09 12.78
N SER A 141 -24.21 -20.29 11.87
CA SER A 141 -25.41 -19.45 11.82
C SER A 141 -26.15 -19.63 13.14
N GLY A 142 -26.24 -18.57 13.95
CA GLY A 142 -27.10 -18.57 15.12
C GLY A 142 -28.56 -18.50 14.67
N TYR A 143 -29.43 -19.26 15.31
CA TYR A 143 -30.86 -18.98 15.25
C TYR A 143 -31.11 -17.59 15.87
N SER A 144 -31.15 -16.55 15.04
CA SER A 144 -31.70 -15.26 15.44
C SER A 144 -33.21 -15.36 15.27
N TRP A 145 -33.88 -15.96 16.26
CA TRP A 145 -35.31 -15.75 16.44
C TRP A 145 -35.49 -14.37 17.07
N TRP A 146 -35.92 -13.42 16.26
CA TRP A 146 -36.68 -12.24 16.67
C TRP A 146 -38.00 -12.26 15.91
#